data_AF-A0A0M3HQK2-F1
#
_entry.id   AF-A0A0M3HQK2-F1
#
_cell.length_a   1.000
_cell.length_b   1.000
_cell.length_c   1.000
_cell.angle_alpha   90.00
_cell.angle_beta   90.00
_cell.angle_gamma   90.00
#
_symmetry.space_group_name_H-M   'P 1'
#
loop_
_entity.id
_entity.type
_entity.pdbx_description
1 polymer ?
#
loop_
_entity_poly.entity_id
_entity_poly.type
_entity_poly.pdbx_seq_one_letter_code
_entity_poly.pdbx_strand_id
1 'polypeptide(L)'
;MFRPGSRTKMSAKEEKKDDYYEILGVPKNATEHQIKNSYRKLALQYHPDRNPGDQKAAEQFKKISIAYAVLSDPNKRRQYDLSGPSGAIVDFEGIDISEMGGVGRVFGALFSKLGVPIPTQIVPKVLAQARSLCEGTPSDAKYSVLEEGIQFDGSIGKQEAAFFKITMKRQWEKHGLVIICKSAQMSKFKLVLFDKDGGVRTIQESNKRKGCTVAELYFVPFTRAHLSEFIPMKFYMEDKETPLSFHLLDTLETIGAHTLEDRDHFLCVYGDNWIKDVRYQLKLLPLSGSAESARLVNEITSTEDVLVRKKTEMAQFQTEYAEAERKYKEAVEKLKRESEEITGLLKKREQAYDNLEKESMAPYAAKQISPSHAGKGLFSSWF
;
A
#
# COMPACT_ATOMS: atom_id res chain seq x y z
N MET A 1 -40.24 12.48 -49.05
CA MET A 1 -39.70 13.25 -47.91
C MET A 1 -39.34 12.26 -46.81
N PHE A 2 -38.06 11.92 -46.72
CA PHE A 2 -37.55 10.90 -45.79
C PHE A 2 -37.48 11.45 -44.37
N ARG A 3 -38.07 10.73 -43.40
CA ARG A 3 -37.80 10.87 -41.97
C ARG A 3 -36.89 9.73 -41.51
N PRO A 4 -35.74 10.01 -40.90
CA PRO A 4 -35.05 9.05 -40.04
C PRO A 4 -35.24 9.43 -38.57
N GLY A 5 -35.61 8.43 -37.76
CA GLY A 5 -35.75 8.56 -36.31
C GLY A 5 -34.48 8.22 -35.53
N SER A 6 -34.50 8.70 -34.28
CA SER A 6 -33.77 8.26 -33.08
C SER A 6 -32.24 8.43 -33.01
N ARG A 7 -31.78 8.97 -31.88
CA ARG A 7 -30.70 8.39 -31.06
C ARG A 7 -30.68 9.07 -29.69
N THR A 8 -31.34 8.45 -28.74
CA THR A 8 -31.11 8.68 -27.31
C THR A 8 -29.69 8.20 -27.01
N LYS A 9 -28.75 9.12 -26.73
CA LYS A 9 -27.42 8.78 -26.24
C LYS A 9 -27.56 8.40 -24.76
N MET A 10 -27.54 7.11 -24.46
CA MET A 10 -27.07 6.62 -23.17
C MET A 10 -25.56 6.84 -23.13
N SER A 11 -25.08 7.77 -22.31
CA SER A 11 -23.65 7.94 -22.07
C SER A 11 -23.19 6.92 -21.03
N ALA A 12 -22.21 6.10 -21.42
CA ALA A 12 -21.43 5.27 -20.52
C ALA A 12 -20.86 6.12 -19.39
N LYS A 13 -20.98 5.63 -18.16
CA LYS A 13 -20.43 6.25 -16.96
C LYS A 13 -18.93 5.97 -16.93
N GLU A 14 -18.14 6.85 -17.54
CA GLU A 14 -16.69 6.91 -17.30
C GLU A 14 -16.47 7.14 -15.80
N GLU A 15 -15.72 6.26 -15.14
CA GLU A 15 -15.23 6.49 -13.80
C GLU A 15 -14.27 7.69 -13.86
N LYS A 16 -14.77 8.87 -13.45
CA LYS A 16 -13.96 10.07 -13.24
C LYS A 16 -12.85 9.73 -12.26
N LYS A 17 -11.60 9.71 -12.74
CA LYS A 17 -10.41 9.79 -11.89
C LYS A 17 -10.49 11.11 -11.11
N ASP A 18 -10.43 11.04 -9.79
CA ASP A 18 -10.65 12.22 -8.92
C ASP A 18 -9.52 13.26 -9.09
N ASP A 19 -9.84 14.46 -9.59
CA ASP A 19 -8.91 15.59 -9.68
C ASP A 19 -8.71 16.20 -8.27
N TYR A 20 -7.46 16.44 -7.86
CA TYR A 20 -7.14 16.94 -6.52
C TYR A 20 -7.68 18.35 -6.26
N TYR A 21 -7.81 19.18 -7.30
CA TYR A 21 -8.44 20.49 -7.21
C TYR A 21 -9.95 20.36 -6.99
N GLU A 22 -10.60 19.39 -7.66
CA GLU A 22 -12.01 19.07 -7.45
C GLU A 22 -12.26 18.51 -6.04
N ILE A 23 -11.40 17.62 -5.55
CA ILE A 23 -11.47 17.05 -4.19
C ILE A 23 -11.37 18.15 -3.13
N LEU A 24 -10.46 19.11 -3.30
CA LEU A 24 -10.35 20.25 -2.39
C LEU A 24 -11.38 21.35 -2.68
N GLY A 25 -12.19 21.23 -3.73
CA GLY A 25 -13.18 22.26 -4.11
C GLY A 25 -12.55 23.62 -4.41
N VAL A 26 -11.35 23.65 -4.99
CA VAL A 26 -10.61 24.89 -5.32
C VAL A 26 -10.28 24.92 -6.82
N PRO A 27 -10.16 26.11 -7.45
CA PRO A 27 -9.77 26.18 -8.85
C PRO A 27 -8.28 25.84 -9.05
N LYS A 28 -7.88 25.44 -10.26
CA LYS A 28 -6.47 25.09 -10.58
C LYS A 28 -5.48 26.23 -10.34
N ASN A 29 -5.93 27.49 -10.42
CA ASN A 29 -5.13 28.68 -10.11
C ASN A 29 -5.19 29.10 -8.64
N ALA A 30 -5.72 28.25 -7.74
CA ALA A 30 -5.84 28.57 -6.33
C ALA A 30 -4.47 28.87 -5.69
N THR A 31 -4.43 29.90 -4.87
CA THR A 31 -3.27 30.21 -4.02
C THR A 31 -3.09 29.16 -2.93
N GLU A 32 -1.89 29.01 -2.40
CA GLU A 32 -1.60 28.13 -1.26
C GLU A 32 -2.53 28.40 -0.06
N HIS A 33 -2.83 29.67 0.19
CA HIS A 33 -3.75 30.08 1.24
C HIS A 33 -5.18 29.58 1.00
N GLN A 34 -5.66 29.59 -0.25
CA GLN A 34 -6.98 29.04 -0.61
C GLN A 34 -7.01 27.51 -0.47
N ILE A 35 -5.96 26.82 -0.90
CA ILE A 35 -5.80 25.36 -0.76
C ILE A 35 -5.83 24.97 0.73
N LYS A 36 -5.04 25.66 1.56
CA LYS A 36 -4.97 25.44 3.01
C LYS A 36 -6.30 25.72 3.72
N ASN A 37 -6.99 26.78 3.33
CA ASN A 37 -8.30 27.10 3.92
C ASN A 37 -9.38 26.11 3.52
N SER A 38 -9.37 25.63 2.28
CA SER A 38 -10.33 24.62 1.84
C SER A 38 -10.11 23.29 2.53
N TYR A 39 -8.84 22.83 2.61
CA TYR A 39 -8.46 21.64 3.37
C TYR A 39 -8.94 21.71 4.82
N ARG A 40 -8.73 22.82 5.53
CA ARG A 40 -9.17 22.97 6.92
C ARG A 40 -10.69 22.80 7.08
N LYS A 41 -11.48 23.38 6.15
CA LYS A 41 -12.94 23.27 6.17
C LYS A 41 -13.39 21.83 5.95
N LEU A 42 -12.83 21.18 4.93
CA LEU A 42 -13.17 19.81 4.57
C LEU A 42 -12.68 18.79 5.61
N ALA A 43 -11.47 18.97 6.15
CA ALA A 43 -10.94 18.14 7.23
C ALA A 43 -11.80 18.21 8.49
N LEU A 44 -12.30 19.39 8.85
CA LEU A 44 -13.24 19.55 9.96
C LEU A 44 -14.62 18.94 9.66
N GLN A 45 -15.07 18.96 8.41
CA GLN A 45 -16.36 18.40 8.00
C GLN A 45 -16.34 16.87 8.03
N TYR A 46 -15.27 16.26 7.54
CA TYR A 46 -15.11 14.81 7.42
C TYR A 46 -14.28 14.18 8.54
N HIS A 47 -14.01 14.92 9.62
CA HIS A 47 -13.21 14.42 10.73
C HIS A 47 -13.87 13.18 11.38
N PRO A 48 -13.11 12.12 11.71
CA PRO A 48 -13.65 10.91 12.34
C PRO A 48 -14.34 11.15 13.69
N ASP A 49 -13.88 12.14 14.47
CA ASP A 49 -14.54 12.48 15.75
C ASP A 49 -15.93 13.10 15.55
N ARG A 50 -16.18 13.74 14.41
CA ARG A 50 -17.50 14.29 14.06
C ARG A 50 -18.36 13.31 13.27
N ASN A 51 -17.73 12.29 12.69
CA ASN A 51 -18.38 11.25 11.88
C ASN A 51 -17.95 9.84 12.33
N PRO A 52 -18.20 9.46 13.60
CA PRO A 52 -17.75 8.18 14.12
C PRO A 52 -18.47 7.02 13.42
N GLY A 53 -17.69 6.08 12.88
CA GLY A 53 -18.22 4.90 12.19
C GLY A 53 -18.71 5.12 10.76
N ASP A 54 -18.63 6.35 10.23
CA ASP A 54 -19.00 6.64 8.85
C ASP A 54 -17.84 6.33 7.89
N GLN A 55 -17.95 5.23 7.17
CA GLN A 55 -16.97 4.80 6.17
C GLN A 55 -16.84 5.80 5.02
N LYS A 56 -17.92 6.48 4.61
CA LYS A 56 -17.87 7.47 3.53
C LYS A 56 -17.16 8.73 3.96
N ALA A 57 -17.35 9.18 5.20
CA ALA A 57 -16.60 10.31 5.75
C ALA A 57 -15.11 9.97 5.86
N ALA A 58 -14.75 8.74 6.27
CA ALA A 58 -13.37 8.29 6.33
C ALA A 58 -12.71 8.25 4.93
N GLU A 59 -13.42 7.75 3.91
CA GLU A 59 -12.96 7.74 2.53
C GLU A 59 -12.76 9.15 1.97
N GLN A 60 -13.70 10.07 2.24
CA GLN A 60 -13.56 11.46 1.82
C GLN A 60 -12.41 12.17 2.52
N PHE A 61 -12.28 11.98 3.84
CA PHE A 61 -11.18 12.53 4.61
C PHE A 61 -9.81 12.06 4.09
N LYS A 62 -9.72 10.78 3.68
CA LYS A 62 -8.53 10.23 3.01
C LYS A 62 -8.23 10.94 1.69
N LYS A 63 -9.21 11.10 0.80
CA LYS A 63 -9.04 11.80 -0.49
C LYS A 63 -8.61 13.25 -0.29
N ILE A 64 -9.26 13.97 0.62
CA ILE A 64 -8.94 15.37 0.97
C ILE A 64 -7.50 15.50 1.49
N SER A 65 -7.05 14.54 2.30
CA SER A 65 -5.70 14.50 2.85
C SER A 65 -4.64 14.30 1.77
N ILE A 66 -4.88 13.40 0.82
CA ILE A 66 -3.97 13.12 -0.31
C ILE A 66 -3.91 14.33 -1.25
N ALA A 67 -5.06 14.89 -1.61
CA ALA A 67 -5.15 16.06 -2.48
C ALA A 67 -4.41 17.27 -1.87
N TYR A 68 -4.56 17.48 -0.56
CA TYR A 68 -3.81 18.53 0.13
C TYR A 68 -2.30 18.26 0.14
N ALA A 69 -1.85 17.03 0.43
CA ALA A 69 -0.43 16.69 0.47
C ALA A 69 0.30 16.93 -0.88
N VAL A 70 -0.40 16.78 -1.99
CA VAL A 70 0.14 17.04 -3.34
C VAL A 70 0.05 18.51 -3.70
N LEU A 71 -1.10 19.16 -3.45
CA LEU A 71 -1.33 20.54 -3.88
C LEU A 71 -0.74 21.61 -2.95
N SER A 72 -0.41 21.26 -1.70
CA SER A 72 0.19 22.20 -0.74
C SER A 72 1.68 22.41 -0.95
N ASP A 73 2.37 21.47 -1.60
CA ASP A 73 3.79 21.59 -1.94
C ASP A 73 3.94 22.12 -3.38
N PRO A 74 4.64 23.26 -3.60
CA PRO A 74 4.78 23.85 -4.92
C PRO A 74 5.43 22.94 -5.96
N ASN A 75 6.38 22.09 -5.56
CA ASN A 75 7.07 21.18 -6.46
C ASN A 75 6.18 19.99 -6.84
N LYS A 76 5.48 19.38 -5.86
CA LYS A 76 4.55 18.26 -6.09
C LYS A 76 3.32 18.71 -6.89
N ARG A 77 2.81 19.92 -6.61
CA ARG A 77 1.74 20.53 -7.39
C ARG A 77 2.15 20.73 -8.85
N ARG A 78 3.36 21.25 -9.10
CA ARG A 78 3.88 21.43 -10.45
C ARG A 78 4.03 20.08 -11.18
N GLN A 79 4.51 19.04 -10.50
CA GLN A 79 4.60 17.70 -11.07
C GLN A 79 3.22 17.14 -11.41
N TYR A 80 2.26 17.28 -10.49
CA TYR A 80 0.86 16.88 -10.69
C TYR A 80 0.21 17.60 -11.87
N ASP A 81 0.45 18.91 -12.00
CA ASP A 81 -0.06 19.73 -13.11
C ASP A 81 0.54 19.32 -14.46
N LEU A 82 1.76 18.75 -14.48
CA LEU A 82 2.45 18.28 -15.68
C LEU A 82 2.07 16.84 -16.07
N SER A 83 1.86 15.94 -15.10
CA SER A 83 1.66 14.50 -15.34
C SER A 83 0.21 14.04 -15.27
N GLY A 84 -0.70 14.88 -14.74
CA GLY A 84 -2.11 14.58 -14.57
C GLY A 84 -2.39 13.47 -13.54
N PRO A 85 -3.68 13.12 -13.30
CA PRO A 85 -4.07 12.18 -12.25
C PRO A 85 -3.51 10.75 -12.41
N SER A 86 -2.91 10.42 -13.56
CA SER A 86 -2.39 9.08 -13.87
C SER A 86 -0.86 8.98 -13.78
N GLY A 87 -0.15 10.08 -13.53
CA GLY A 87 1.32 10.12 -13.46
C GLY A 87 1.89 10.43 -12.08
N ALA A 88 1.03 10.59 -11.06
CA ALA A 88 1.47 10.77 -9.68
C ALA A 88 1.76 9.40 -9.05
N ILE A 89 2.98 8.88 -9.27
CA ILE A 89 3.61 7.98 -8.32
C ILE A 89 3.71 8.79 -7.02
N VAL A 90 2.79 8.57 -6.08
CA VAL A 90 2.91 9.18 -4.76
C VAL A 90 3.92 8.36 -3.97
N ASP A 91 5.19 8.64 -4.21
CA ASP A 91 6.21 8.40 -3.19
C ASP A 91 5.92 9.39 -2.05
N PHE A 92 5.55 8.85 -0.89
CA PHE A 92 5.26 9.62 0.32
C PHE A 92 6.52 10.23 0.95
N GLU A 93 7.66 10.22 0.27
CA GLU A 93 8.86 10.93 0.70
C GLU A 93 8.60 12.44 0.75
N GLY A 94 8.95 13.06 1.89
CA GLY A 94 9.17 14.51 1.94
C GLY A 94 8.01 15.41 2.39
N ILE A 95 6.99 14.93 3.10
CA ILE A 95 6.05 15.87 3.75
C ILE A 95 6.66 16.40 5.05
N ASP A 96 7.06 17.67 5.08
CA ASP A 96 7.51 18.34 6.30
C ASP A 96 6.31 18.76 7.17
N ILE A 97 5.93 17.87 8.08
CA ILE A 97 4.80 18.06 9.01
C ILE A 97 5.17 19.05 10.13
N SER A 98 6.45 19.40 10.27
CA SER A 98 6.97 20.29 11.31
C SER A 98 6.40 21.71 11.19
N GLU A 99 6.09 22.17 9.98
CA GLU A 99 5.46 23.47 9.73
C GLU A 99 3.93 23.50 9.98
N MET A 100 3.31 22.34 10.26
CA MET A 100 1.84 22.22 10.31
C MET A 100 1.23 22.32 11.72
N GLY A 101 2.04 22.54 12.76
CA GLY A 101 1.56 22.81 14.13
C GLY A 101 0.54 21.79 14.66
N GLY A 102 -0.53 22.27 15.31
CA GLY A 102 -1.56 21.41 15.92
C GLY A 102 -2.32 20.49 14.94
N VAL A 103 -2.34 20.83 13.65
CA VAL A 103 -2.98 20.03 12.59
C VAL A 103 -2.13 18.80 12.23
N GLY A 104 -0.80 18.90 12.31
CA GLY A 104 0.12 17.78 12.07
C GLY A 104 -0.01 16.64 13.09
N ARG A 105 -0.37 16.95 14.35
CA ARG A 105 -0.59 15.94 15.41
C ARG A 105 -1.87 15.13 15.19
N VAL A 106 -2.94 15.78 14.75
CA VAL A 106 -4.21 15.13 14.41
C VAL A 106 -4.04 14.26 13.16
N PHE A 107 -3.33 14.77 12.16
CA PHE A 107 -2.96 14.04 10.96
C PHE A 107 -2.13 12.78 11.26
N GLY A 108 -1.11 12.90 12.12
CA GLY A 108 -0.28 11.76 12.56
C GLY A 108 -1.05 10.70 13.36
N ALA A 109 -1.94 11.09 14.25
CA ALA A 109 -2.75 10.16 15.04
C ALA A 109 -3.74 9.36 14.17
N LEU A 110 -4.29 9.96 13.12
CA LEU A 110 -5.24 9.33 12.22
C LEU A 110 -4.58 8.32 11.28
N PHE A 111 -3.43 8.66 10.69
CA PHE A 111 -2.68 7.73 9.85
C PHE A 111 -2.12 6.55 10.66
N SER A 112 -1.69 6.80 11.90
CA SER A 112 -1.32 5.72 12.84
C SER A 112 -2.49 4.79 13.17
N LYS A 113 -3.74 5.28 13.20
CA LYS A 113 -4.96 4.48 13.45
C LYS A 113 -5.44 3.74 12.21
N LEU A 114 -5.12 4.26 11.02
CA LEU A 114 -5.42 3.67 9.70
C LEU A 114 -4.30 2.73 9.19
N GLY A 115 -3.19 2.61 9.92
CA GLY A 115 -2.07 1.75 9.53
C GLY A 115 -1.25 2.29 8.35
N VAL A 116 -1.33 3.58 8.06
CA VAL A 116 -0.49 4.24 7.05
C VAL A 116 0.76 4.79 7.73
N PRO A 117 1.98 4.34 7.39
CA PRO A 117 3.20 4.92 7.94
C PRO A 117 3.37 6.34 7.38
N ILE A 118 3.43 7.33 8.27
CA ILE A 118 3.86 8.68 7.89
C ILE A 118 5.39 8.74 8.04
N PRO A 119 6.14 8.95 6.94
CA PRO A 119 7.57 9.22 7.02
C PRO A 119 7.79 10.62 7.61
N THR A 120 8.52 10.65 8.70
CA THR A 120 8.82 11.83 9.53
C THR A 120 10.26 12.25 9.31
N GLN A 121 10.51 13.54 9.09
CA GLN A 121 11.89 14.01 8.90
C GLN A 121 12.62 14.19 10.24
N ILE A 122 13.95 14.08 10.20
CA ILE A 122 14.80 14.38 11.33
C ILE A 122 14.89 15.90 11.45
N VAL A 123 14.58 16.44 12.63
CA VAL A 123 14.57 17.89 12.82
C VAL A 123 15.95 18.53 12.62
N PRO A 124 16.03 19.77 12.09
CA PRO A 124 17.31 20.43 11.80
C PRO A 124 18.27 20.52 12.99
N LYS A 125 17.73 20.66 14.21
CA LYS A 125 18.53 20.66 15.45
C LYS A 125 19.37 19.39 15.58
N VAL A 126 18.78 18.22 15.39
CA VAL A 126 19.45 16.92 15.49
C VAL A 126 20.51 16.79 14.39
N LEU A 127 20.22 17.25 13.18
CA LEU A 127 21.19 17.25 12.07
C LEU A 127 22.39 18.16 12.37
N ALA A 128 22.17 19.35 12.91
CA ALA A 128 23.25 20.26 13.31
C ALA A 128 24.11 19.67 14.44
N GLN A 129 23.48 18.99 15.40
CA GLN A 129 24.17 18.26 16.47
C GLN A 129 25.04 17.13 15.91
N ALA A 130 24.52 16.35 14.95
CA ALA A 130 25.27 15.29 14.29
C ALA A 130 26.51 15.82 13.57
N ARG A 131 26.37 16.89 12.78
CA ARG A 131 27.51 17.57 12.11
C ARG A 131 28.56 18.02 13.10
N SER A 132 28.15 18.67 14.18
CA SER A 132 29.10 19.17 15.17
C SER A 132 29.88 18.03 15.84
N LEU A 133 29.22 16.90 16.12
CA LEU A 133 29.87 15.71 16.67
C LEU A 133 30.87 15.08 15.69
N CYS A 134 30.50 14.97 14.41
CA CYS A 134 31.38 14.42 13.38
C CYS A 134 32.60 15.31 13.09
N GLU A 135 32.41 16.64 13.04
CA GLU A 135 33.47 17.62 12.80
C GLU A 135 34.33 17.92 14.04
N GLY A 136 33.86 17.52 15.23
CA GLY A 136 34.52 17.82 16.51
C GLY A 136 34.41 19.29 16.94
N THR A 137 33.41 20.02 16.43
CA THR A 137 33.17 21.42 16.80
C THR A 137 32.43 21.50 18.14
N PRO A 138 32.58 22.61 18.91
CA PRO A 138 31.84 22.79 20.15
C PRO A 138 30.32 22.66 19.95
N SER A 139 29.67 21.82 20.74
CA SER A 139 28.24 21.55 20.67
C SER A 139 27.66 21.19 22.04
N ASP A 140 26.35 21.41 22.20
CA ASP A 140 25.59 20.93 23.35
C ASP A 140 25.30 19.42 23.29
N ALA A 141 25.52 18.80 22.12
CA ALA A 141 25.32 17.39 21.88
C ALA A 141 26.28 16.54 22.69
N LYS A 142 25.73 15.58 23.43
CA LYS A 142 26.49 14.54 24.12
C LYS A 142 26.31 13.21 23.41
N TYR A 143 27.32 12.37 23.46
CA TYR A 143 27.26 11.01 22.97
C TYR A 143 27.75 10.01 24.02
N SER A 144 27.26 8.78 23.91
CA SER A 144 27.79 7.63 24.64
C SER A 144 28.65 6.77 23.71
N VAL A 145 29.66 6.10 24.26
CA VAL A 145 30.43 5.11 23.47
C VAL A 145 29.64 3.80 23.44
N LEU A 146 29.43 3.25 22.26
CA LEU A 146 28.72 1.98 22.08
C LEU A 146 29.74 0.84 21.94
N GLU A 147 29.93 0.10 23.04
CA GLU A 147 30.87 -1.02 23.11
C GLU A 147 30.25 -2.33 22.62
N GLU A 148 31.09 -3.25 22.13
CA GLU A 148 30.64 -4.54 21.60
C GLU A 148 29.98 -5.40 22.69
N GLY A 149 28.80 -5.95 22.39
CA GLY A 149 28.11 -6.87 23.29
C GLY A 149 27.45 -6.23 24.52
N ILE A 150 27.67 -4.93 24.78
CA ILE A 150 27.07 -4.21 25.91
C ILE A 150 25.71 -3.66 25.49
N GLN A 151 24.70 -3.89 26.33
CA GLN A 151 23.37 -3.31 26.16
C GLN A 151 23.33 -1.92 26.78
N PHE A 152 22.84 -0.93 26.02
CA PHE A 152 22.58 0.40 26.49
C PHE A 152 21.06 0.64 26.58
N ASP A 153 20.56 0.82 27.79
CA ASP A 153 19.17 1.18 28.03
C ASP A 153 19.05 2.71 28.13
N GLY A 154 18.09 3.28 27.40
CA GLY A 154 17.93 4.73 27.32
C GLY A 154 16.48 5.17 27.16
N SER A 155 16.28 6.47 27.35
CA SER A 155 15.02 7.15 27.08
C SER A 155 15.31 8.48 26.41
N ILE A 156 14.59 8.79 25.34
CA ILE A 156 14.69 10.07 24.63
C ILE A 156 13.31 10.72 24.50
N GLY A 157 13.30 12.05 24.59
CA GLY A 157 12.10 12.84 24.37
C GLY A 157 11.67 12.85 22.90
N LYS A 158 10.61 13.61 22.63
CA LYS A 158 10.00 13.74 21.32
C LYS A 158 10.90 14.56 20.41
N GLN A 159 11.16 14.06 19.19
CA GLN A 159 12.05 14.72 18.21
C GLN A 159 13.45 15.02 18.76
N GLU A 160 13.87 14.27 19.79
CA GLU A 160 15.22 14.31 20.34
C GLU A 160 16.02 13.11 19.85
N ALA A 161 17.34 13.20 20.00
CA ALA A 161 18.26 12.14 19.62
C ALA A 161 19.21 11.81 20.77
N ALA A 162 19.44 10.52 21.01
CA ALA A 162 20.57 10.05 21.79
C ALA A 162 21.67 9.61 20.84
N PHE A 163 22.80 10.29 20.89
CA PHE A 163 23.95 10.01 20.02
C PHE A 163 24.87 8.96 20.63
N PHE A 164 25.43 8.14 19.74
CA PHE A 164 26.37 7.10 20.07
C PHE A 164 27.57 7.13 19.12
N LYS A 165 28.76 6.94 19.68
CA LYS A 165 30.00 6.77 18.95
C LYS A 165 30.37 5.30 18.89
N ILE A 166 30.70 4.81 17.70
CA ILE A 166 31.29 3.50 17.46
C ILE A 166 32.72 3.72 17.01
N THR A 167 33.67 3.09 17.69
CA THR A 167 35.05 2.99 17.23
C THR A 167 35.25 1.62 16.60
N MET A 168 35.51 1.60 15.30
CA MET A 168 35.68 0.36 14.55
C MET A 168 36.92 -0.41 15.02
N LYS A 169 36.78 -1.75 15.04
CA LYS A 169 37.90 -2.67 15.29
C LYS A 169 38.12 -3.51 14.04
N ARG A 170 39.39 -3.67 13.65
CA ARG A 170 39.82 -4.49 12.51
C ARG A 170 39.25 -5.91 12.50
N GLN A 171 39.03 -6.50 13.67
CA GLN A 171 38.46 -7.85 13.80
C GLN A 171 37.02 -7.96 13.27
N TRP A 172 36.26 -6.87 13.22
CA TRP A 172 34.87 -6.87 12.75
C TRP A 172 34.77 -6.82 11.23
N GLU A 173 35.79 -6.32 10.52
CA GLU A 173 35.76 -6.15 9.05
C GLU A 173 35.48 -7.46 8.31
N LYS A 174 36.02 -8.57 8.83
CA LYS A 174 35.93 -9.89 8.17
C LYS A 174 34.52 -10.46 8.17
N HIS A 175 33.76 -10.25 9.24
CA HIS A 175 32.46 -10.89 9.45
C HIS A 175 31.30 -9.89 9.47
N GLY A 176 31.59 -8.61 9.62
CA GLY A 176 30.60 -7.56 9.77
C GLY A 176 30.05 -7.45 11.19
N LEU A 177 29.06 -6.58 11.34
CA LEU A 177 28.39 -6.31 12.60
C LEU A 177 26.92 -5.94 12.37
N VAL A 178 26.14 -6.03 13.43
CA VAL A 178 24.76 -5.55 13.47
C VAL A 178 24.56 -4.62 14.65
N ILE A 179 23.83 -3.53 14.43
CA ILE A 179 23.39 -2.61 15.48
C ILE A 179 21.89 -2.80 15.63
N ILE A 180 21.46 -3.15 16.83
CA ILE A 180 20.07 -3.51 17.12
C ILE A 180 19.53 -2.56 18.17
N CYS A 181 18.45 -1.87 17.85
CA CYS A 181 17.70 -1.05 18.79
C CYS A 181 16.29 -1.61 18.95
N LYS A 182 15.86 -1.85 20.19
CA LYS A 182 14.55 -2.42 20.52
C LYS A 182 13.79 -1.52 21.48
N SER A 183 12.47 -1.48 21.36
CA SER A 183 11.57 -0.90 22.37
C SER A 183 10.48 -1.91 22.74
N ALA A 184 10.52 -2.40 23.98
CA ALA A 184 9.46 -3.24 24.54
C ALA A 184 8.12 -2.50 24.67
N GLN A 185 8.15 -1.16 24.66
CA GLN A 185 6.95 -0.32 24.71
C GLN A 185 6.31 -0.12 23.33
N MET A 186 6.81 -0.80 22.29
CA MET A 186 6.33 -0.64 20.92
C MET A 186 6.45 0.81 20.42
N SER A 187 7.47 1.53 20.88
CA SER A 187 7.69 2.94 20.50
C SER A 187 8.07 3.05 19.03
N LYS A 188 7.62 4.11 18.34
CA LYS A 188 8.15 4.47 17.02
C LYS A 188 9.46 5.26 17.19
N PHE A 189 10.53 4.82 16.55
CA PHE A 189 11.83 5.48 16.56
C PHE A 189 12.59 5.19 15.28
N LYS A 190 13.72 5.89 15.09
CA LYS A 190 14.63 5.67 13.97
C LYS A 190 16.04 5.42 14.48
N LEU A 191 16.74 4.50 13.83
CA LEU A 191 18.19 4.45 13.88
C LEU A 191 18.74 5.25 12.71
N VAL A 192 19.61 6.20 12.99
CA VAL A 192 20.20 7.09 11.98
C VAL A 192 21.71 6.97 12.05
N LEU A 193 22.34 6.53 10.97
CA LEU A 193 23.79 6.54 10.80
C LEU A 193 24.20 7.80 10.03
N PHE A 194 25.27 8.45 10.48
CA PHE A 194 25.82 9.63 9.82
C PHE A 194 27.10 9.31 9.05
N ASP A 195 27.35 10.06 7.97
CA ASP A 195 28.63 10.07 7.28
C ASP A 195 29.69 10.86 8.08
N LYS A 196 30.90 10.98 7.52
CA LYS A 196 32.03 11.66 8.14
C LYS A 196 31.82 13.17 8.36
N ASP A 197 30.91 13.78 7.60
CA ASP A 197 30.61 15.21 7.63
C ASP A 197 29.29 15.47 8.41
N GLY A 198 28.71 14.43 9.02
CA GLY A 198 27.44 14.48 9.75
C GLY A 198 26.19 14.55 8.88
N GLY A 199 26.33 14.28 7.58
CA GLY A 199 25.20 14.02 6.68
C GLY A 199 24.53 12.70 7.03
N VAL A 200 23.22 12.58 6.75
CA VAL A 200 22.49 11.33 7.01
C VAL A 200 22.87 10.31 5.95
N ARG A 201 23.49 9.20 6.38
CA ARG A 201 23.91 8.11 5.50
C ARG A 201 22.84 7.03 5.40
N THR A 202 22.22 6.67 6.52
CA THR A 202 21.22 5.59 6.56
C THR A 202 20.19 5.89 7.62
N ILE A 203 18.92 5.67 7.29
CA ILE A 203 17.80 5.73 8.24
C ILE A 203 17.14 4.36 8.25
N GLN A 204 16.98 3.79 9.43
CA GLN A 204 16.19 2.58 9.65
C GLN A 204 15.03 2.91 10.60
N GLU A 205 13.81 2.89 10.07
CA GLU A 205 12.61 3.01 10.91
C GLU A 205 12.40 1.74 11.74
N SER A 206 11.84 1.93 12.94
CA SER A 206 11.45 0.81 13.80
C SER A 206 10.26 0.07 13.21
N ASN A 207 10.41 -1.23 13.00
CA ASN A 207 9.35 -2.14 12.56
C ASN A 207 8.73 -2.87 13.75
N LYS A 208 7.44 -3.19 13.68
CA LYS A 208 6.77 -4.00 14.71
C LYS A 208 7.21 -5.46 14.61
N ARG A 209 7.57 -6.05 15.74
CA ARG A 209 7.76 -7.50 15.93
C ARG A 209 6.92 -7.97 17.11
N LYS A 210 6.83 -9.29 17.30
CA LYS A 210 6.09 -9.87 18.43
C LYS A 210 6.64 -9.33 19.75
N GLY A 211 5.86 -8.50 20.43
CA GLY A 211 6.17 -7.94 21.75
C GLY A 211 7.15 -6.76 21.79
N CYS A 212 7.64 -6.24 20.66
CA CYS A 212 8.50 -5.04 20.64
C CYS A 212 8.53 -4.38 19.26
N THR A 213 8.97 -3.13 19.19
CA THR A 213 9.45 -2.53 17.94
C THR A 213 10.97 -2.63 17.86
N VAL A 214 11.50 -2.80 16.65
CA VAL A 214 12.93 -2.99 16.42
C VAL A 214 13.40 -2.26 15.17
N ALA A 215 14.59 -1.65 15.24
CA ALA A 215 15.35 -1.20 14.09
C ALA A 215 16.72 -1.89 14.12
N GLU A 216 17.16 -2.40 12.96
CA GLU A 216 18.41 -3.14 12.83
C GLU A 216 19.21 -2.58 11.65
N LEU A 217 20.46 -2.18 11.89
CA LEU A 217 21.41 -1.83 10.84
C LEU A 217 22.43 -2.96 10.71
N TYR A 218 22.49 -3.57 9.54
CA TYR A 218 23.43 -4.65 9.24
C TYR A 218 24.54 -4.12 8.34
N PHE A 219 25.79 -4.26 8.78
CA PHE A 219 26.98 -3.92 8.01
C PHE A 219 27.79 -5.20 7.82
N VAL A 220 27.47 -5.93 6.74
CA VAL A 220 27.93 -7.30 6.52
C VAL A 220 28.59 -7.47 5.14
N PRO A 221 29.57 -8.38 5.01
CA PRO A 221 30.32 -8.61 3.78
C PRO A 221 29.60 -9.54 2.79
N PHE A 222 28.28 -9.68 2.90
CA PHE A 222 27.46 -10.49 2.01
C PHE A 222 26.18 -9.73 1.63
N THR A 223 25.65 -10.04 0.44
CA THR A 223 24.41 -9.46 -0.06
C THR A 223 23.24 -9.91 0.80
N ARG A 224 22.30 -9.00 1.03
CA ARG A 224 21.06 -9.27 1.76
C ARG A 224 19.84 -8.92 0.93
N ALA A 225 18.73 -9.62 1.13
CA ALA A 225 17.43 -9.24 0.64
C ALA A 225 16.60 -8.62 1.77
N HIS A 226 16.20 -7.36 1.61
CA HIS A 226 15.34 -6.66 2.56
C HIS A 226 13.91 -6.66 2.04
N LEU A 227 12.98 -7.14 2.86
CA LEU A 227 11.55 -7.05 2.60
C LEU A 227 10.96 -6.01 3.55
N SER A 228 10.62 -4.83 3.02
CA SER A 228 9.92 -3.80 3.79
C SER A 228 8.51 -4.25 4.14
N GLU A 229 7.91 -3.68 5.19
CA GLU A 229 6.55 -4.01 5.62
C GLU A 229 5.59 -3.95 4.43
N PHE A 230 4.92 -5.08 4.17
CA PHE A 230 3.91 -5.17 3.13
C PHE A 230 2.78 -4.21 3.48
N ILE A 231 2.49 -3.23 2.63
CA ILE A 231 1.38 -2.29 2.81
C ILE A 231 0.22 -2.78 1.95
N PRO A 232 -0.78 -3.49 2.51
CA PRO A 232 -1.90 -4.03 1.74
C PRO A 232 -2.74 -2.93 1.07
N MET A 233 -2.63 -1.68 1.52
CA MET A 233 -3.39 -0.57 0.94
C MET A 233 -2.98 -0.22 -0.49
N LYS A 234 -1.73 -0.50 -0.91
CA LYS A 234 -1.32 -0.30 -2.31
C LYS A 234 -2.13 -1.20 -3.25
N PHE A 235 -2.38 -2.44 -2.82
CA PHE A 235 -3.21 -3.43 -3.50
C PHE A 235 -4.67 -2.98 -3.68
N TYR A 236 -5.32 -2.49 -2.61
CA TYR A 236 -6.72 -2.05 -2.69
C TYR A 236 -6.95 -0.81 -3.56
N MET A 237 -5.89 -0.03 -3.83
CA MET A 237 -5.98 1.24 -4.55
C MET A 237 -5.69 1.12 -6.05
N GLU A 238 -4.93 0.12 -6.48
CA GLU A 238 -4.42 0.04 -7.86
C GLU A 238 -4.94 -1.19 -8.63
N ASP A 239 -5.14 -2.34 -7.97
CA ASP A 239 -5.44 -3.58 -8.67
C ASP A 239 -6.31 -4.53 -7.83
N LYS A 240 -7.62 -4.49 -8.05
CA LYS A 240 -8.58 -5.37 -7.35
C LYS A 240 -8.70 -6.75 -7.99
N GLU A 241 -8.16 -6.93 -9.19
CA GLU A 241 -8.35 -8.17 -9.96
C GLU A 241 -7.16 -9.12 -9.82
N THR A 242 -5.94 -8.59 -9.67
CA THR A 242 -4.75 -9.43 -9.46
C THR A 242 -4.78 -10.13 -8.10
N PRO A 243 -4.47 -11.44 -8.01
CA PRO A 243 -4.34 -12.14 -6.74
C PRO A 243 -3.23 -11.58 -5.83
N LEU A 244 -3.51 -11.47 -4.52
CA LEU A 244 -2.57 -10.96 -3.51
C LEU A 244 -1.19 -11.63 -3.53
N SER A 245 -1.13 -12.91 -3.91
CA SER A 245 0.11 -13.70 -3.96
C SER A 245 1.19 -13.09 -4.85
N PHE A 246 0.81 -12.37 -5.91
CA PHE A 246 1.77 -11.72 -6.81
C PHE A 246 2.52 -10.56 -6.15
N HIS A 247 1.95 -9.99 -5.08
CA HIS A 247 2.48 -8.81 -4.41
C HIS A 247 3.33 -9.13 -3.18
N LEU A 248 3.47 -10.40 -2.80
CA LEU A 248 4.17 -10.83 -1.58
C LEU A 248 5.65 -10.39 -1.54
N LEU A 249 6.26 -10.18 -2.72
CA LEU A 249 7.68 -9.84 -2.87
C LEU A 249 7.89 -8.46 -3.51
N ASP A 250 6.86 -7.62 -3.62
CA ASP A 250 6.94 -6.31 -4.28
C ASP A 250 8.00 -5.41 -3.63
N THR A 251 8.03 -5.41 -2.30
CA THR A 251 8.98 -4.63 -1.49
C THR A 251 10.34 -5.31 -1.28
N LEU A 252 10.56 -6.49 -1.89
CA LEU A 252 11.83 -7.20 -1.76
C LEU A 252 12.90 -6.48 -2.57
N GLU A 253 13.92 -5.97 -1.89
CA GLU A 253 15.04 -5.25 -2.47
C GLU A 253 16.35 -5.93 -2.11
N THR A 254 17.28 -6.00 -3.07
CA THR A 254 18.61 -6.53 -2.83
C THR A 254 19.53 -5.41 -2.35
N ILE A 255 20.05 -5.58 -1.14
CA ILE A 255 21.05 -4.69 -0.53
C ILE A 255 22.42 -5.33 -0.72
N GLY A 256 23.30 -4.66 -1.47
CA GLY A 256 24.66 -5.12 -1.68
C GLY A 256 25.46 -5.26 -0.37
N ALA A 257 26.46 -6.14 -0.39
CA ALA A 257 27.42 -6.29 0.69
C ALA A 257 28.06 -4.93 1.02
N HIS A 258 28.00 -4.52 2.28
CA HIS A 258 28.59 -3.27 2.74
C HIS A 258 28.98 -3.37 4.22
N THR A 259 30.23 -3.02 4.52
CA THR A 259 30.75 -2.94 5.89
C THR A 259 30.94 -1.46 6.29
N LEU A 260 31.11 -1.20 7.59
CA LEU A 260 31.53 0.12 8.05
C LEU A 260 33.02 0.32 7.73
N GLU A 261 33.36 1.54 7.32
CA GLU A 261 34.75 1.98 7.10
C GLU A 261 35.56 1.94 8.41
N ASP A 262 36.88 1.72 8.33
CA ASP A 262 37.78 1.78 9.49
C ASP A 262 37.96 3.24 9.98
N ARG A 263 36.96 3.71 10.72
CA ARG A 263 36.94 5.03 11.37
C ARG A 263 35.97 5.03 12.55
N ASP A 264 35.96 6.14 13.26
CA ASP A 264 34.87 6.44 14.18
C ASP A 264 33.58 6.76 13.40
N HIS A 265 32.46 6.19 13.84
CA HIS A 265 31.14 6.44 13.31
C HIS A 265 30.23 7.00 14.39
N PHE A 266 29.36 7.92 14.00
CA PHE A 266 28.29 8.41 14.84
C PHE A 266 26.94 7.92 14.33
N LEU A 267 26.09 7.53 15.26
CA LEU A 267 24.69 7.23 15.00
C LEU A 267 23.82 7.80 16.10
N CYS A 268 22.51 7.86 15.89
CA CYS A 268 21.58 8.14 16.96
C CYS A 268 20.35 7.25 16.94
N VAL A 269 19.79 7.05 18.13
CA VAL A 269 18.38 6.69 18.27
C VAL A 269 17.60 8.00 18.26
N TYR A 270 16.72 8.18 17.27
CA TYR A 270 15.88 9.36 17.11
C TYR A 270 14.44 9.08 17.52
N GLY A 271 13.91 9.95 18.39
CA GLY A 271 12.58 9.88 18.96
C GLY A 271 11.53 10.28 17.93
N ASP A 272 11.12 9.32 17.12
CA ASP A 272 10.19 9.54 16.01
C ASP A 272 8.72 9.73 16.44
N ASN A 273 8.46 9.57 17.73
CA ASN A 273 7.13 9.63 18.30
C ASN A 273 6.79 11.08 18.72
N TRP A 274 5.60 11.54 18.31
CA TRP A 274 5.10 12.89 18.61
C TRP A 274 4.36 12.96 19.95
N ILE A 275 4.04 11.79 20.53
CA ILE A 275 3.10 11.69 21.66
C ILE A 275 3.80 11.26 22.95
N LYS A 276 4.71 10.27 22.87
CA LYS A 276 5.39 9.69 24.04
C LYS A 276 6.89 9.62 23.82
N ASP A 277 7.62 9.70 24.93
CA ASP A 277 9.06 9.44 24.95
C ASP A 277 9.34 8.00 24.50
N VAL A 278 10.51 7.81 23.90
CA VAL A 278 10.95 6.51 23.42
C VAL A 278 11.88 5.91 24.44
N ARG A 279 11.47 4.81 25.07
CA ARG A 279 12.38 3.93 25.82
C ARG A 279 12.93 2.86 24.90
N TYR A 280 14.25 2.69 24.90
CA TYR A 280 14.91 1.77 23.99
C TYR A 280 16.07 1.03 24.66
N GLN A 281 16.46 -0.07 24.03
CA GLN A 281 17.65 -0.85 24.33
C GLN A 281 18.47 -0.95 23.05
N LEU A 282 19.69 -0.43 23.07
CA LEU A 282 20.61 -0.40 21.94
C LEU A 282 21.77 -1.37 22.18
N LYS A 283 22.19 -2.10 21.14
CA LYS A 283 23.31 -3.04 21.22
C LYS A 283 24.10 -3.05 19.93
N LEU A 284 25.42 -3.02 20.03
CA LEU A 284 26.36 -3.30 18.95
C LEU A 284 26.81 -4.77 19.05
N LEU A 285 26.64 -5.53 17.98
CA LEU A 285 26.96 -6.96 17.93
C LEU A 285 27.83 -7.26 16.71
N PRO A 286 29.15 -7.37 16.87
CA PRO A 286 30.00 -7.97 15.87
C PRO A 286 29.54 -9.41 15.58
N LEU A 287 29.50 -9.79 14.31
CA LEU A 287 29.11 -11.14 13.93
C LEU A 287 30.20 -12.14 14.31
N SER A 288 29.78 -13.28 14.86
CA SER A 288 30.71 -14.35 15.23
C SER A 288 31.34 -14.97 13.98
N GLY A 289 32.62 -15.32 14.06
CA GLY A 289 33.30 -16.14 13.06
C GLY A 289 33.15 -17.65 13.27
N SER A 290 32.23 -18.09 14.15
CA SER A 290 32.03 -19.51 14.44
C SER A 290 31.49 -20.28 13.23
N ALA A 291 31.70 -21.60 13.21
CA ALA A 291 31.17 -22.47 12.17
C ALA A 291 29.63 -22.38 12.05
N GLU A 292 28.93 -22.24 13.19
CA GLU A 292 27.48 -22.08 13.20
C GLU A 292 27.05 -20.73 12.59
N SER A 293 27.77 -19.65 12.87
CA SER A 293 27.52 -18.35 12.25
C SER A 293 27.70 -18.42 10.72
N ALA A 294 28.76 -19.07 10.24
CA ALA A 294 28.98 -19.28 8.81
C ALA A 294 27.85 -20.12 8.16
N ARG A 295 27.38 -21.16 8.85
CA ARG A 295 26.23 -21.96 8.40
C ARG A 295 24.96 -21.11 8.28
N LEU A 296 24.65 -20.29 9.28
CA LEU A 296 23.49 -19.40 9.27
C LEU A 296 23.56 -18.35 8.17
N VAL A 297 24.76 -17.78 7.93
CA VAL A 297 24.97 -16.85 6.80
C VAL A 297 24.66 -17.56 5.48
N ASN A 298 25.16 -18.79 5.27
CA ASN A 298 24.85 -19.55 4.06
C ASN A 298 23.36 -19.87 3.91
N GLU A 299 22.68 -20.16 5.01
CA GLU A 299 21.22 -20.39 5.02
C GLU A 299 20.46 -19.12 4.63
N ILE A 300 20.85 -17.96 5.20
CA ILE A 300 20.27 -16.66 4.85
C ILE A 300 20.48 -16.37 3.37
N THR A 301 21.73 -16.41 2.88
CA THR A 301 22.04 -16.04 1.50
C THR A 301 21.37 -16.98 0.49
N SER A 302 21.39 -18.30 0.74
CA SER A 302 20.73 -19.25 -0.15
C SER A 302 19.21 -19.11 -0.17
N THR A 303 18.60 -18.80 0.97
CA THR A 303 17.15 -18.54 1.05
C THR A 303 16.78 -17.25 0.33
N GLU A 304 17.55 -16.18 0.53
CA GLU A 304 17.32 -14.89 -0.11
C GLU A 304 17.53 -14.97 -1.64
N ASP A 305 18.50 -15.75 -2.12
CA ASP A 305 18.67 -16.04 -3.56
C ASP A 305 17.46 -16.76 -4.17
N VAL A 306 16.80 -17.64 -3.40
CA VAL A 306 15.54 -18.28 -3.82
C VAL A 306 14.42 -17.24 -3.87
N LEU A 307 14.30 -16.36 -2.88
CA LEU A 307 13.27 -15.32 -2.85
C LEU A 307 13.40 -14.34 -4.02
N VAL A 308 14.63 -13.89 -4.33
CA VAL A 308 14.90 -13.00 -5.47
C VAL A 308 14.53 -13.68 -6.79
N ARG A 309 14.86 -14.96 -6.98
CA ARG A 309 14.43 -15.73 -8.16
C ARG A 309 12.91 -15.85 -8.24
N LYS A 310 12.26 -16.14 -7.11
CA LYS A 310 10.80 -16.23 -7.03
C LYS A 310 10.10 -14.92 -7.36
N LYS A 311 10.66 -13.77 -6.99
CA LYS A 311 10.13 -12.46 -7.40
C LYS A 311 10.07 -12.34 -8.92
N THR A 312 11.16 -12.71 -9.60
CA THR A 312 11.23 -12.67 -11.08
C THR A 312 10.26 -13.67 -11.73
N GLU A 313 10.21 -14.90 -11.22
CA GLU A 313 9.29 -15.94 -11.71
C GLU A 313 7.81 -15.52 -11.52
N MET A 314 7.46 -14.91 -10.38
CA MET A 314 6.10 -14.44 -10.10
C MET A 314 5.69 -13.28 -10.99
N ALA A 315 6.59 -12.34 -11.29
CA ALA A 315 6.30 -11.25 -12.22
C ALA A 315 6.00 -11.76 -13.65
N GLN A 316 6.75 -12.76 -14.11
CA GLN A 316 6.48 -13.42 -15.41
C GLN A 316 5.13 -14.15 -15.38
N PHE A 317 4.91 -14.95 -14.34
CA PHE A 317 3.67 -15.71 -14.19
C PHE A 317 2.43 -14.81 -14.05
N GLN A 318 2.54 -13.63 -13.44
CA GLN A 318 1.43 -12.66 -13.34
C GLN A 318 0.92 -12.25 -14.73
N THR A 319 1.83 -12.06 -15.68
CA THR A 319 1.48 -11.69 -17.05
C THR A 319 0.73 -12.82 -17.74
N GLU A 320 1.21 -14.06 -17.61
CA GLU A 320 0.55 -15.25 -18.16
C GLU A 320 -0.83 -15.48 -17.52
N TYR A 321 -0.93 -15.30 -16.21
CA TYR A 321 -2.18 -15.42 -15.45
C TYR A 321 -3.21 -14.42 -15.94
N ALA A 322 -2.84 -13.14 -16.08
CA ALA A 322 -3.74 -12.09 -16.54
C ALA A 322 -4.25 -12.36 -17.97
N GLU A 323 -3.39 -12.88 -18.86
CA GLU A 323 -3.81 -13.24 -20.22
C GLU A 323 -4.78 -14.44 -20.22
N ALA A 324 -4.50 -15.46 -19.42
CA ALA A 324 -5.37 -16.63 -19.28
C ALA A 324 -6.73 -16.24 -18.69
N GLU A 325 -6.75 -15.37 -17.67
CA GLU A 325 -7.97 -14.87 -17.06
C GLU A 325 -8.81 -14.06 -18.05
N ARG A 326 -8.17 -13.18 -18.84
CA ARG A 326 -8.85 -12.43 -19.90
C ARG A 326 -9.50 -13.36 -20.93
N LYS A 327 -8.75 -14.36 -21.42
CA LYS A 327 -9.26 -15.37 -22.37
C LYS A 327 -10.43 -16.16 -21.78
N TYR A 328 -10.36 -16.52 -20.51
CA TYR A 328 -11.45 -17.19 -19.81
C TYR A 328 -12.70 -16.31 -19.72
N LYS A 329 -12.55 -15.03 -19.31
CA LYS A 329 -13.65 -14.06 -19.27
C LYS A 329 -14.31 -13.90 -20.64
N GLU A 330 -13.52 -13.73 -21.70
CA GLU A 330 -14.01 -13.63 -23.10
C GLU A 330 -14.78 -14.90 -23.54
N ALA A 331 -14.30 -16.09 -23.18
CA ALA A 331 -14.96 -17.35 -23.51
C ALA A 331 -16.31 -17.51 -22.77
N VAL A 332 -16.35 -17.14 -21.48
CA VAL A 332 -17.58 -17.17 -20.67
C VAL A 332 -18.63 -16.19 -21.23
N GLU A 333 -18.22 -14.97 -21.59
CA GLU A 333 -19.13 -13.99 -22.21
C GLU A 333 -19.66 -14.45 -23.57
N LYS A 334 -18.81 -15.09 -24.39
CA LYS A 334 -19.25 -15.70 -25.65
C LYS A 334 -20.28 -16.81 -25.38
N LEU A 335 -20.00 -17.74 -24.47
CA LEU A 335 -20.92 -18.83 -24.14
C LEU A 335 -22.29 -18.30 -23.68
N LYS A 336 -22.28 -17.22 -22.88
CA LYS A 336 -23.51 -16.56 -22.43
C LYS A 336 -24.32 -16.01 -23.60
N ARG A 337 -23.68 -15.27 -24.51
CA ARG A 337 -24.35 -14.70 -25.70
C ARG A 337 -24.96 -15.77 -26.59
N GLU A 338 -24.19 -16.81 -26.91
CA GLU A 338 -24.66 -17.94 -27.73
C GLU A 338 -25.85 -18.64 -27.06
N SER A 339 -25.79 -18.84 -25.74
CA SER A 339 -26.87 -19.46 -24.98
C SER A 339 -28.16 -18.62 -25.02
N GLU A 340 -28.05 -17.30 -24.88
CA GLU A 340 -29.18 -16.36 -24.99
C GLU A 340 -29.80 -16.36 -26.40
N GLU A 341 -28.96 -16.37 -27.44
CA GLU A 341 -29.40 -16.42 -28.84
C GLU A 341 -30.12 -17.72 -29.16
N ILE A 342 -29.52 -18.87 -28.82
CA ILE A 342 -30.13 -20.19 -29.03
C ILE A 342 -31.47 -20.28 -28.30
N THR A 343 -31.54 -19.85 -27.04
CA THR A 343 -32.79 -19.87 -26.27
C THR A 343 -33.86 -18.98 -26.91
N GLY A 344 -33.47 -17.81 -27.41
CA GLY A 344 -34.37 -16.91 -28.14
C GLY A 344 -34.89 -17.52 -29.45
N LEU A 345 -34.02 -18.17 -30.22
CA LEU A 345 -34.39 -18.85 -31.47
C LEU A 345 -35.33 -20.03 -31.22
N LEU A 346 -35.07 -20.84 -30.18
CA LEU A 346 -35.93 -21.96 -29.79
C LEU A 346 -37.33 -21.46 -29.43
N LYS A 347 -37.43 -20.42 -28.60
CA LYS A 347 -38.72 -19.82 -28.22
C LYS A 347 -39.48 -19.26 -29.41
N LYS A 348 -38.78 -18.55 -30.32
CA LYS A 348 -39.37 -18.03 -31.56
C LYS A 348 -39.88 -19.15 -32.46
N ARG A 349 -39.14 -20.25 -32.55
CA ARG A 349 -39.53 -21.45 -33.30
C ARG A 349 -40.79 -22.09 -32.72
N GLU A 350 -40.84 -22.33 -31.41
CA GLU A 350 -42.01 -22.91 -30.74
C GLU A 350 -43.27 -22.07 -30.98
N GLN A 351 -43.17 -20.74 -30.82
CA GLN A 351 -44.28 -19.83 -31.11
C GLN A 351 -44.75 -19.91 -32.57
N ALA A 352 -43.83 -20.10 -33.52
CA ALA A 352 -44.19 -20.25 -34.93
C ALA A 352 -44.99 -21.55 -35.18
N TYR A 353 -44.62 -22.66 -34.53
CA TYR A 353 -45.40 -23.91 -34.60
C TYR A 353 -46.79 -23.74 -33.98
N ASP A 354 -46.89 -23.18 -32.77
CA ASP A 354 -48.19 -22.92 -32.12
C ASP A 354 -49.12 -22.07 -32.99
N ASN A 355 -48.56 -21.04 -33.64
CA ASN A 355 -49.32 -20.17 -34.54
C ASN A 355 -49.73 -20.91 -35.82
N LEU A 356 -48.84 -21.72 -36.41
CA LEU A 356 -49.15 -22.53 -37.58
C LEU A 356 -50.26 -23.54 -37.29
N GLU A 357 -50.22 -24.21 -36.13
CA GLU A 357 -51.27 -25.13 -35.71
C GLU A 357 -52.61 -24.42 -35.56
N LYS A 358 -52.63 -23.25 -34.89
CA LYS A 358 -53.85 -22.43 -34.74
C LYS A 358 -54.43 -22.01 -36.08
N GLU A 359 -53.61 -21.47 -36.97
CA GLU A 359 -54.01 -21.08 -38.33
C GLU A 359 -54.52 -22.29 -39.13
N SER A 360 -53.83 -23.43 -39.04
CA SER A 360 -54.23 -24.66 -39.74
C SER A 360 -55.52 -25.26 -39.20
N MET A 361 -55.82 -25.09 -37.91
CA MET A 361 -57.09 -25.52 -37.30
C MET A 361 -58.27 -24.61 -37.65
N ALA A 362 -58.02 -23.33 -37.98
CA ALA A 362 -59.09 -22.34 -38.16
C ALA A 362 -60.18 -22.76 -39.19
N PRO A 363 -59.85 -23.36 -40.35
CA PRO A 363 -60.87 -23.86 -41.30
C PRO A 363 -61.73 -25.02 -40.77
N TYR A 364 -61.28 -25.70 -39.71
CA TYR A 364 -61.93 -26.87 -39.13
C TYR A 364 -62.65 -26.57 -37.81
N ALA A 365 -62.61 -25.32 -37.32
CA ALA A 365 -63.18 -24.94 -36.03
C ALA A 365 -64.68 -25.30 -35.86
N ALA A 366 -65.45 -25.31 -36.96
CA ALA A 366 -66.86 -25.68 -36.98
C ALA A 366 -67.13 -27.20 -37.10
N LYS A 367 -66.09 -28.02 -37.33
CA LYS A 367 -66.18 -29.48 -37.49
C LYS A 367 -65.89 -30.25 -36.19
N GLN A 368 -66.20 -29.67 -35.03
CA GLN A 368 -66.15 -30.42 -33.77
C GLN A 368 -67.30 -31.44 -33.74
N ILE A 369 -66.96 -32.71 -33.97
CA ILE A 369 -67.84 -33.83 -33.65
C ILE A 369 -67.69 -34.07 -32.15
N SER A 370 -68.55 -33.44 -31.34
CA SER A 370 -68.72 -33.86 -29.96
C SER A 370 -69.28 -35.28 -29.98
N PRO A 371 -68.76 -36.23 -29.18
CA PRO A 371 -69.43 -37.50 -28.99
C PRO A 371 -70.71 -37.24 -28.18
N SER A 372 -71.80 -36.85 -28.86
CA SER A 372 -73.12 -36.77 -28.26
C SER A 372 -73.63 -38.18 -28.07
N HIS A 373 -73.64 -38.64 -26.81
CA HIS A 373 -74.67 -39.51 -26.22
C HIS A 373 -75.41 -40.42 -27.22
N ALA A 374 -74.78 -41.55 -27.57
CA ALA A 374 -75.53 -42.70 -28.03
C ALA A 374 -76.11 -43.41 -26.79
N GLY A 375 -77.44 -43.32 -26.64
CA GLY A 375 -78.30 -44.38 -26.11
C GLY A 375 -78.02 -44.95 -24.73
N LYS A 376 -78.92 -44.66 -23.78
CA LYS A 376 -79.19 -45.56 -22.65
C LYS A 376 -79.54 -46.96 -23.17
N GLY A 377 -78.83 -47.96 -22.65
CA GLY A 377 -79.34 -49.30 -22.34
C GLY A 377 -79.57 -50.26 -23.51
N LEU A 378 -78.78 -51.33 -23.56
CA LEU A 378 -79.22 -52.69 -23.19
C LEU A 378 -78.00 -53.64 -23.29
N PHE A 379 -78.08 -54.77 -22.60
CA PHE A 379 -77.06 -55.82 -22.42
C PHE A 379 -76.05 -55.51 -21.33
N SER A 380 -76.32 -55.78 -20.05
CA SER A 380 -76.63 -57.07 -19.42
C SER A 380 -75.57 -58.14 -19.69
N SER A 381 -74.91 -58.50 -18.59
CA SER A 381 -74.49 -59.85 -18.24
C SER A 381 -73.18 -60.38 -18.85
N TRP A 382 -72.32 -60.81 -17.93
CA TRP A 382 -71.50 -62.02 -17.95
C TRP A 382 -69.99 -61.88 -18.16
N PHE A 383 -69.31 -62.19 -17.04
CA PHE A 383 -67.96 -62.73 -16.80
C PHE A 383 -66.72 -61.83 -16.98
#